data_AF-A0A1H0QFS5-F1
#
_entry.id   AF-A0A1H0QFS5-F1
#
_cell.length_a   1.000
_cell.length_b   1.000
_cell.length_c   1.000
_cell.angle_alpha   90.00
_cell.angle_beta   90.00
_cell.angle_gamma   90.00
#
_symmetry.space_group_name_H-M   'P 1'
#
loop_
_entity.id
_entity.type
_entity.pdbx_description
1 polymer ?
#
loop_
_entity_poly.entity_id
_entity_poly.type
_entity_poly.pdbx_seq_one_letter_code
_entity_poly.pdbx_strand_id
1 'polypeptide(L)'
;MTLDILRSGYAVLQDELAQEKASALGRLGRRLEDALAALAACPREDSDRETRRKLVEQAGYALWLFVVQRESCGFNDSVRMMRQYGVPKEVFARMGPMVARQPTQSGRTE
;
A
#
# COMPACT_ATOMS: atom_id res chain seq x y z
N MET A 1 15.72 -29.43 -27.99
CA MET A 1 16.30 -28.13 -28.39
C MET A 1 15.28 -26.99 -28.32
N THR A 2 14.31 -26.81 -29.22
CA THR A 2 13.37 -25.65 -29.14
C THR A 2 12.47 -25.68 -27.89
N LEU A 3 12.00 -26.85 -27.48
CA LEU A 3 11.22 -27.03 -26.24
C LEU A 3 12.03 -26.75 -24.96
N ASP A 4 13.35 -26.98 -24.99
CA ASP A 4 14.23 -26.71 -23.84
C ASP A 4 14.49 -25.22 -23.66
N ILE A 5 14.64 -24.47 -24.77
CA ILE A 5 14.78 -23.00 -24.74
C ILE A 5 13.51 -22.33 -24.21
N LEU A 6 12.34 -22.82 -24.62
CA LEU A 6 11.06 -22.31 -24.11
C LEU A 6 10.88 -22.62 -22.61
N ARG A 7 11.30 -23.81 -22.15
CA ARG A 7 11.29 -24.15 -20.72
C ARG A 7 12.27 -23.30 -19.92
N SER A 8 13.49 -23.08 -20.42
CA SER A 8 14.49 -22.25 -19.73
C SER A 8 14.09 -20.79 -19.68
N GLY A 9 13.55 -20.23 -20.78
CA GLY A 9 13.03 -18.87 -20.81
C GLY A 9 11.84 -18.67 -19.88
N TYR A 10 10.92 -19.64 -19.83
CA TYR A 10 9.81 -19.61 -18.88
C TYR A 10 10.28 -19.63 -17.42
N ALA A 11 11.26 -20.46 -17.08
CA ALA A 11 11.82 -20.51 -15.73
C ALA A 11 12.45 -19.17 -15.31
N VAL A 12 13.25 -18.55 -16.19
CA VAL A 12 13.85 -17.22 -15.92
C VAL A 12 12.77 -16.17 -15.67
N LEU A 13 11.71 -16.14 -16.48
CA LEU A 13 10.59 -15.21 -16.28
C LEU A 13 9.86 -15.44 -14.94
N GLN A 14 9.72 -16.70 -14.49
CA GLN A 14 9.14 -16.98 -13.17
C GLN A 14 10.01 -16.43 -12.05
N ASP A 15 11.33 -16.60 -12.14
CA ASP A 15 12.28 -16.12 -11.13
C ASP A 15 12.27 -14.58 -11.06
N GLU A 16 12.31 -13.90 -12.20
CA GLU A 16 12.24 -12.43 -12.26
C GLU A 16 10.91 -11.91 -11.69
N LEU A 17 9.79 -12.54 -12.03
CA LEU A 17 8.48 -12.18 -11.49
C LEU A 17 8.41 -12.42 -9.98
N ALA A 18 8.97 -13.52 -9.47
CA ALA A 18 9.05 -13.80 -8.05
C ALA A 18 9.89 -12.76 -7.32
N GLN A 19 11.03 -12.36 -7.89
CA GLN A 19 11.90 -11.32 -7.37
C GLN A 19 11.18 -9.96 -7.33
N GLU A 20 10.47 -9.57 -8.39
CA GLU A 20 9.74 -8.30 -8.38
C GLU A 20 8.57 -8.32 -7.39
N LYS A 21 7.83 -9.43 -7.27
CA LYS A 21 6.79 -9.60 -6.24
C LYS A 21 7.36 -9.41 -4.83
N ALA A 22 8.48 -10.06 -4.52
CA ALA A 22 9.14 -9.93 -3.23
C ALA A 22 9.62 -8.49 -2.97
N SER A 23 10.21 -7.85 -3.98
CA SER A 23 10.67 -6.47 -3.92
C SER A 23 9.51 -5.50 -3.68
N ALA A 24 8.42 -5.63 -4.44
CA ALA A 24 7.22 -4.80 -4.32
C ALA A 24 6.56 -4.95 -2.93
N LEU A 25 6.42 -6.18 -2.45
CA LEU A 25 5.90 -6.45 -1.10
C LEU A 25 6.77 -5.81 -0.02
N GLY A 26 8.10 -5.92 -0.13
CA GLY A 26 9.03 -5.29 0.81
C GLY A 26 8.93 -3.76 0.82
N ARG A 27 8.83 -3.13 -0.35
CA ARG A 27 8.67 -1.66 -0.45
C ARG A 27 7.35 -1.19 0.16
N LEU A 28 6.24 -1.87 -0.14
CA LEU A 28 4.92 -1.51 0.37
C LEU A 28 4.77 -1.78 1.87
N GLY A 29 5.35 -2.87 2.37
CA GLY A 29 5.37 -3.18 3.80
C GLY A 29 6.10 -2.10 4.62
N ARG A 30 7.31 -1.70 4.20
CA ARG A 30 8.04 -0.60 4.84
C ARG A 30 7.27 0.72 4.79
N ARG A 31 6.65 1.03 3.66
CA ARG A 31 5.82 2.24 3.53
C ARG A 31 4.64 2.24 4.52
N LEU A 32 4.02 1.08 4.76
CA LEU A 32 2.98 0.94 5.77
C LEU A 32 3.55 1.14 7.18
N GLU A 33 4.68 0.51 7.50
CA GLU A 33 5.38 0.66 8.79
C GLU A 33 5.71 2.12 9.08
N ASP A 34 6.30 2.83 8.12
CA ASP A 34 6.65 4.24 8.24
C ASP A 34 5.42 5.12 8.48
N ALA A 35 4.32 4.86 7.75
CA ALA A 35 3.08 5.63 7.91
C ALA A 35 2.41 5.38 9.27
N LEU A 36 2.42 4.13 9.75
CA LEU A 36 1.92 3.78 11.07
C LEU A 36 2.77 4.40 12.19
N ALA A 37 4.10 4.39 12.04
CA ALA A 37 5.02 5.04 12.97
C ALA A 37 4.80 6.55 13.02
N ALA A 38 4.62 7.21 11.87
CA ALA A 38 4.31 8.64 11.80
C ALA A 38 2.99 8.98 12.49
N LEU A 39 1.94 8.17 12.29
CA LEU A 39 0.66 8.34 12.98
C LEU A 39 0.77 8.11 14.50
N ALA A 40 1.58 7.15 14.93
CA ALA A 40 1.82 6.87 16.34
C ALA A 40 2.60 7.99 17.04
N ALA A 41 3.52 8.63 16.33
CA ALA A 41 4.29 9.78 16.83
C ALA A 41 3.49 11.09 16.86
N CYS A 42 2.36 11.17 16.15
CA CYS A 42 1.53 12.37 16.11
C CYS A 42 0.74 12.55 17.44
N PRO A 43 0.89 13.69 18.14
CA PRO A 43 0.15 13.99 19.36
C PRO A 43 -1.37 13.95 19.14
N ARG A 44 -2.11 13.73 20.23
CA ARG A 44 -3.59 13.68 20.21
C ARG A 44 -4.25 14.99 20.62
N GLU A 45 -3.52 16.11 20.53
CA GLU A 45 -4.03 17.43 20.88
C GLU A 45 -4.96 17.97 19.79
N ASP A 46 -5.93 18.82 20.17
CA ASP A 46 -6.92 19.35 19.23
C ASP A 46 -6.31 20.22 18.12
N SER A 47 -5.17 20.89 18.40
CA SER A 47 -4.39 21.65 17.41
C SER A 47 -3.85 20.79 16.27
N ASP A 48 -3.62 19.50 16.52
CA ASP A 48 -3.02 18.56 15.57
C ASP A 48 -4.06 17.72 14.83
N ARG A 49 -5.36 17.96 15.06
CA ARG A 49 -6.45 17.15 14.50
C ARG A 49 -6.39 17.03 12.97
N GLU A 50 -6.06 18.12 12.27
CA GLU A 50 -5.91 18.11 10.82
C GLU A 50 -4.68 17.30 10.37
N THR A 51 -3.55 17.49 11.04
CA THR A 51 -2.31 16.75 10.78
C THR A 51 -2.54 15.25 10.99
N ARG A 52 -3.15 14.88 12.12
CA ARG A 52 -3.52 13.50 12.42
C ARG A 52 -4.43 12.93 11.35
N ARG A 53 -5.46 13.67 10.89
CA ARG A 53 -6.36 13.21 9.83
C ARG A 53 -5.59 12.85 8.55
N LYS A 54 -4.65 13.70 8.13
CA LYS A 54 -3.81 13.44 6.96
C LYS A 54 -2.93 12.19 7.15
N LEU A 55 -2.36 12.01 8.33
CA LEU A 55 -1.56 10.81 8.65
C LEU A 55 -2.41 9.53 8.63
N VAL A 56 -3.65 9.58 9.14
CA VAL A 56 -4.60 8.45 9.05
C VAL A 56 -4.93 8.14 7.58
N GLU A 57 -5.17 9.15 6.75
CA GLU A 57 -5.44 8.96 5.31
C GLU A 57 -4.23 8.36 4.58
N GLN A 58 -3.02 8.84 4.88
CA GLN A 58 -1.78 8.30 4.32
C GLN A 58 -1.54 6.86 4.74
N ALA A 59 -1.74 6.53 6.02
CA ALA A 59 -1.63 5.17 6.53
C ALA A 59 -2.71 4.25 5.93
N GLY A 60 -3.93 4.74 5.77
CA GLY A 60 -5.03 3.99 5.14
C GLY A 60 -4.75 3.66 3.67
N TYR A 61 -4.17 4.63 2.93
CA TYR A 61 -3.75 4.41 1.56
C TYR A 61 -2.56 3.44 1.46
N ALA A 62 -1.56 3.56 2.33
CA ALA A 62 -0.44 2.63 2.39
C ALA A 62 -0.91 1.19 2.70
N LEU A 63 -1.85 1.04 3.64
CA LEU A 63 -2.47 -0.24 3.97
C LEU A 63 -3.21 -0.83 2.76
N TRP A 64 -4.00 -0.02 2.06
CA TRP A 64 -4.71 -0.46 0.86
C TRP A 64 -3.76 -0.99 -0.22
N LEU A 65 -2.70 -0.24 -0.55
CA LEU A 65 -1.69 -0.69 -1.52
C LEU A 65 -1.05 -2.01 -1.11
N PHE A 66 -0.70 -2.16 0.16
CA PHE A 66 -0.05 -3.38 0.66
C PHE A 66 -0.99 -4.59 0.63
N VAL A 67 -2.26 -4.44 1.03
CA VAL A 67 -3.27 -5.50 0.96
C VAL A 67 -3.48 -5.94 -0.48
N VAL A 68 -3.70 -5.00 -1.41
CA VAL A 68 -3.93 -5.32 -2.83
C VAL A 68 -2.74 -6.09 -3.42
N GLN A 69 -1.51 -5.67 -3.12
CA GLN A 69 -0.32 -6.37 -3.59
C GLN A 69 -0.22 -7.78 -2.98
N ARG A 70 -0.52 -7.93 -1.69
CA ARG A 70 -0.51 -9.24 -1.01
C ARG A 70 -1.50 -10.20 -1.64
N GLU A 71 -2.74 -9.77 -1.83
CA GLU A 71 -3.80 -10.60 -2.42
C GLU A 71 -3.47 -10.95 -3.88
N SER A 72 -2.91 -10.00 -4.64
CA SER A 72 -2.43 -10.24 -6.01
C SER A 72 -1.27 -11.23 -6.08
N CYS A 73 -0.53 -11.42 -4.98
CA CYS A 73 0.50 -12.44 -4.83
C CYS A 73 -0.01 -13.76 -4.20
N GLY A 74 -1.31 -13.86 -3.87
CA GLY A 74 -1.94 -15.05 -3.28
C GLY A 74 -1.99 -15.07 -1.75
N PHE A 75 -1.65 -13.98 -1.06
CA PHE A 75 -1.64 -13.90 0.41
C PHE A 75 -2.94 -13.29 0.97
N ASN A 76 -3.97 -14.12 1.18
CA ASN A 76 -5.33 -13.64 1.46
C ASN A 76 -5.69 -13.49 2.96
N ASP A 77 -4.79 -13.79 3.90
CA ASP A 77 -5.04 -13.63 5.34
C ASP A 77 -4.78 -12.18 5.82
N SER A 78 -5.58 -11.26 5.29
CA SER A 78 -5.48 -9.82 5.56
C SER A 78 -5.79 -9.49 7.03
N VAL A 79 -6.67 -10.25 7.69
CA VAL A 79 -7.02 -10.05 9.11
C VAL A 79 -5.85 -10.34 10.03
N ARG A 80 -5.16 -11.48 9.84
CA ARG A 80 -3.96 -11.79 10.63
C ARG A 80 -2.85 -10.80 10.34
N MET A 81 -2.68 -10.40 9.08
CA MET A 81 -1.70 -9.38 8.68
C MET A 81 -1.93 -8.06 9.42
N MET A 82 -3.16 -7.52 9.40
CA MET A 82 -3.46 -6.25 10.06
C MET A 82 -3.18 -6.29 11.57
N ARG A 83 -3.39 -7.44 12.21
CA ARG A 83 -3.03 -7.66 13.62
C ARG A 83 -1.52 -7.64 13.84
N GLN A 84 -0.75 -8.28 12.96
CA GLN A 84 0.73 -8.31 13.04
C GLN A 84 1.34 -6.92 12.90
N TYR A 85 0.81 -6.11 11.99
CA TYR A 85 1.25 -4.72 11.79
C TYR A 85 0.71 -3.73 12.84
N GLY A 86 -0.18 -4.16 13.74
CA GLY A 86 -0.76 -3.29 14.77
C GLY A 86 -1.63 -2.17 14.20
N VAL A 87 -2.33 -2.42 13.09
CA VAL A 87 -3.13 -1.40 12.38
C VAL A 87 -4.22 -0.82 13.28
N PRO A 88 -4.23 0.51 13.53
CA PRO A 88 -5.30 1.16 14.29
C PRO A 88 -6.65 1.12 13.57
N LYS A 89 -7.75 1.08 14.34
CA LYS A 89 -9.12 1.05 13.78
C LYS A 89 -9.40 2.23 12.84
N GLU A 90 -8.90 3.41 13.15
CA GLU A 90 -9.08 4.61 12.31
C GLU A 90 -8.37 4.49 10.96
N VAL A 91 -7.22 3.81 10.91
CA VAL A 91 -6.49 3.53 9.67
C VAL A 91 -7.25 2.51 8.84
N PHE A 92 -7.73 1.43 9.47
CA PHE A 92 -8.57 0.43 8.80
C PHE A 92 -9.84 1.06 8.22
N ALA A 93 -10.52 1.92 8.97
CA ALA A 93 -11.72 2.63 8.52
C ALA A 93 -11.46 3.60 7.36
N ARG A 94 -10.20 4.02 7.15
CA ARG A 94 -9.76 4.85 6.03
C ARG A 94 -8.99 4.08 4.95
N MET A 95 -8.98 2.75 5.02
CA MET A 95 -8.34 1.92 4.01
C MET A 95 -9.07 2.07 2.67
N GLY A 96 -8.36 2.60 1.67
CA GLY A 96 -8.90 2.74 0.33
C GLY A 96 -7.96 3.53 -0.59
N PRO A 97 -8.29 3.60 -1.88
CA PRO A 97 -7.55 4.42 -2.83
C PRO A 97 -7.68 5.91 -2.47
N MET A 98 -6.58 6.67 -2.57
CA MET A 98 -6.66 8.12 -2.59
C MET A 98 -7.26 8.57 -3.92
N VAL A 99 -8.46 9.14 -3.88
CA VAL A 99 -8.99 9.86 -5.04
C VAL A 99 -8.23 11.17 -5.14
N ALA A 100 -7.37 11.31 -6.15
CA ALA A 100 -6.78 12.60 -6.47
C ALA A 100 -7.93 13.56 -6.79
N ARG A 101 -8.09 14.63 -6.00
CA ARG A 101 -8.98 15.72 -6.38
C ARG A 101 -8.46 16.28 -7.70
N GLN A 102 -9.22 16.09 -8.77
CA GLN A 102 -8.93 16.74 -10.04
C GLN A 102 -8.94 18.26 -9.77
N PRO A 103 -7.90 19.01 -10.17
CA PRO A 103 -7.98 20.46 -10.11
C PRO A 103 -9.17 20.86 -10.98
N THR A 104 -10.17 21.50 -10.37
CA THR A 104 -11.29 22.10 -11.07
C THR A 104 -10.71 23.07 -12.10
N GLN A 105 -10.82 22.72 -13.38
CA GLN A 105 -10.51 23.64 -14.48
C GLN A 105 -11.60 24.72 -14.50
N SER A 106 -11.53 25.66 -13.55
CA SER A 106 -12.35 26.86 -13.52
C SER A 106 -11.60 27.95 -14.27
N GLY A 107 -11.90 28.08 -15.56
CA GLY A 107 -11.31 29.13 -16.39
C GLY A 107 -11.34 28.81 -17.88
N ARG A 108 -12.53 28.67 -18.46
CA ARG A 108 -12.73 28.91 -19.89
C ARG A 108 -14.02 29.72 -20.06
N THR A 109 -13.92 31.00 -19.72
CA THR A 109 -14.75 32.06 -20.30
C THR A 109 -13.96 32.65 -21.44
N GLU A 110 -14.27 32.23 -22.66
CA GLU A 110 -14.14 33.03 -23.89
C GLU A 110 -15.35 32.68 -24.77
#